data_AF-A0A7C3NTK5-F1
#
_entry.id   AF-A0A7C3NTK5-F1
#
_cell.length_a   1.000
_cell.length_b   1.000
_cell.length_c   1.000
_cell.angle_alpha   90.00
_cell.angle_beta   90.00
_cell.angle_gamma   90.00
#
_symmetry.space_group_name_H-M   'P 1'
#
loop_
_entity.id
_entity.type
_entity.pdbx_description
1 polymer ?
#
loop_
_entity_poly.entity_id
_entity_poly.type
_entity_poly.pdbx_seq_one_letter_code
_entity_poly.pdbx_strand_id
1 'polypeptide(L)'
;MKYRRLRNSYVCHRNRGKSHCQILLEGLARITGPSFVSSALMQISAGRHGLRPDVGASDVFRGSLSPDGSASDGLLTGRFFLNLSEEAVWTAYRTEFAAKIQTLKEDAERICRREFSLLGANFSYSGRPIDWHLDPVSGYRWPRELFSELKDMRVPVGADIKLPWELSRMQHLPTLGKAYRLTKEERYAREIISQLTHWLDDNPCPYGVNWTCAMDVAIRIVNIAWGYLLIKDSAAVTSEFKSRLAAAIFQHGQYILFNLEYGLRSDGSITNGNHYLSNVVGLLHLGLLCPGIKGAETWKRVGVNGLVEEMDRQTLADGAHYESSTSYHRLVLELFTAGALLCRMNGVTLPEGFWERLERMYDFVLFTSRPDGTMPLIGDAD
;
A
#
# COMPACT_ATOMS: atom_id res chain seq x y z
N MET A 1 17.92 29.48 -9.37
CA MET A 1 16.79 28.52 -9.33
C MET A 1 17.20 27.06 -9.60
N LYS A 2 17.97 26.75 -10.66
CA LYS A 2 18.35 25.36 -11.02
C LYS A 2 19.14 24.61 -9.92
N TYR A 3 20.12 25.24 -9.27
CA TYR A 3 20.94 24.58 -8.24
C TYR A 3 20.16 24.18 -6.97
N ARG A 4 19.28 25.05 -6.48
CA ARG A 4 18.41 24.76 -5.32
C ARG A 4 17.51 23.56 -5.59
N ARG A 5 16.89 23.51 -6.79
CA ARG A 5 16.03 22.40 -7.20
C ARG A 5 16.81 21.08 -7.30
N LEU A 6 17.98 21.09 -7.93
CA LEU A 6 18.86 19.92 -8.01
C LEU A 6 19.29 19.41 -6.62
N ARG A 7 19.67 20.33 -5.73
CA ARG A 7 20.02 19.98 -4.34
C ARG A 7 18.84 19.35 -3.61
N ASN A 8 17.63 19.89 -3.76
CA ASN A 8 16.44 19.35 -3.09
C ASN A 8 16.01 18.01 -3.66
N SER A 9 16.08 17.82 -4.98
CA SER A 9 15.92 16.50 -5.59
C SER A 9 16.92 15.49 -5.03
N TYR A 10 18.20 15.85 -4.97
CA TYR A 10 19.25 15.01 -4.42
C TYR A 10 19.00 14.64 -2.94
N VAL A 11 18.63 15.60 -2.08
CA VAL A 11 18.28 15.36 -0.67
C VAL A 11 17.08 14.42 -0.56
N CYS A 12 16.04 14.65 -1.37
CA CYS A 12 14.88 13.77 -1.46
C CYS A 12 15.29 12.33 -1.81
N HIS A 13 16.15 12.12 -2.81
CA HIS A 13 16.61 10.76 -3.11
C HIS A 13 17.46 10.15 -1.98
N ARG A 14 18.29 10.93 -1.28
CA ARG A 14 19.04 10.44 -0.11
C ARG A 14 18.12 10.01 1.02
N ASN A 15 17.03 10.74 1.26
CA ASN A 15 16.01 10.39 2.25
C ASN A 15 15.26 9.09 1.91
N ARG A 16 15.24 8.68 0.64
CA ARG A 16 14.74 7.35 0.19
C ARG A 16 15.73 6.21 0.44
N GLY A 17 16.87 6.49 1.10
CA GLY A 17 17.94 5.52 1.30
C GLY A 17 18.79 5.24 0.05
N LYS A 18 18.61 6.00 -1.04
CA LYS A 18 19.36 5.77 -2.29
C LYS A 18 20.84 6.12 -2.14
N SER A 19 21.68 5.26 -2.70
CA SER A 19 23.10 5.52 -2.90
C SER A 19 23.32 6.61 -3.96
N HIS A 20 24.49 7.26 -3.94
CA HIS A 20 24.87 8.23 -4.99
C HIS A 20 24.80 7.64 -6.40
N CYS A 21 25.16 6.36 -6.55
CA CYS A 21 25.10 5.65 -7.82
C CYS A 21 23.66 5.57 -8.34
N GLN A 22 22.69 5.19 -7.49
CA GLN A 22 21.27 5.15 -7.87
C GLN A 22 20.74 6.51 -8.30
N ILE A 23 21.09 7.57 -7.56
CA ILE A 23 20.64 8.92 -7.86
C ILE A 23 21.14 9.34 -9.25
N LEU A 24 22.41 9.05 -9.55
CA LEU A 24 23.01 9.33 -10.85
C LEU A 24 22.32 8.52 -11.96
N LEU A 25 22.12 7.23 -11.75
CA LEU A 25 21.47 6.35 -12.75
C LEU A 25 20.02 6.75 -13.03
N GLU A 26 19.24 7.10 -12.01
CA GLU A 26 17.88 7.61 -12.19
C GLU A 26 17.87 8.95 -12.92
N GLY A 27 18.82 9.84 -12.60
CA GLY A 27 18.99 11.09 -13.30
C GLY A 27 19.32 10.88 -14.78
N LEU A 28 20.24 9.97 -15.09
CA LEU A 28 20.62 9.62 -16.45
C LEU A 28 19.44 8.99 -17.21
N ALA A 29 18.74 8.02 -16.62
CA ALA A 29 17.57 7.37 -17.22
C ALA A 29 16.50 8.38 -17.65
N ARG A 30 16.25 9.41 -16.83
CA ARG A 30 15.29 10.48 -17.14
C ARG A 30 15.75 11.40 -18.27
N ILE A 31 17.06 11.61 -18.42
CA ILE A 31 17.63 12.52 -19.43
C ILE A 31 17.75 11.82 -20.77
N THR A 32 18.22 10.57 -20.78
CA THR A 32 18.51 9.82 -22.01
C THR A 32 17.33 8.98 -22.50
N GLY A 33 16.26 8.90 -21.71
CA GLY A 33 15.25 7.86 -21.84
C GLY A 33 15.78 6.49 -21.39
N PRO A 34 14.91 5.47 -21.31
CA PRO A 34 15.32 4.11 -21.00
C PRO A 34 16.23 3.59 -22.13
N SER A 35 17.53 3.54 -21.84
CA SER A 35 18.52 2.83 -22.67
C SER A 35 18.88 1.51 -21.99
N PHE A 36 19.18 0.48 -22.79
CA PHE A 36 19.53 -0.85 -22.28
C PHE A 36 20.59 -0.81 -21.14
N VAL A 37 21.60 0.04 -21.28
CA VAL A 37 22.67 0.21 -20.28
C VAL A 37 22.15 0.83 -18.99
N SER A 38 21.29 1.84 -19.07
CA SER A 38 20.68 2.48 -17.89
C SER A 38 19.75 1.52 -17.14
N SER A 39 18.96 0.72 -17.86
CA SER A 39 18.05 -0.27 -17.27
C SER A 39 18.80 -1.41 -16.58
N ALA A 40 19.84 -1.96 -17.22
CA ALA A 40 20.67 -3.00 -16.62
C ALA A 40 21.38 -2.51 -15.33
N LEU A 41 21.91 -1.29 -15.34
CA LEU A 41 22.52 -0.70 -14.15
C LEU A 41 21.50 -0.41 -13.04
N MET A 42 20.28 0.02 -13.41
CA MET A 42 19.18 0.18 -12.47
C MET A 42 18.82 -1.15 -11.80
N GLN A 43 18.70 -2.22 -12.59
CA GLN A 43 18.40 -3.57 -12.09
C GLN A 43 19.48 -4.07 -11.13
N ILE A 44 20.76 -3.94 -11.48
CA ILE A 44 21.88 -4.29 -10.60
C ILE A 44 21.78 -3.52 -9.28
N SER A 45 21.50 -2.22 -9.36
CA SER A 45 21.41 -1.41 -8.16
C SER A 45 20.17 -1.73 -7.32
N ALA A 46 19.03 -1.98 -7.94
CA ALA A 46 17.79 -2.37 -7.28
C ALA A 46 17.94 -3.74 -6.58
N GLY A 47 18.62 -4.69 -7.23
CA GLY A 47 18.89 -6.03 -6.70
C GLY A 47 19.71 -6.02 -5.40
N ARG A 48 20.65 -5.07 -5.24
CA ARG A 48 21.41 -4.86 -3.98
C ARG A 48 20.53 -4.49 -2.78
N HIS A 49 19.35 -3.96 -3.04
CA HIS A 49 18.37 -3.58 -2.03
C HIS A 49 17.19 -4.55 -1.94
N GLY A 50 17.27 -5.71 -2.59
CA GLY A 50 16.22 -6.73 -2.55
C GLY A 50 15.02 -6.42 -3.44
N LEU A 51 15.17 -5.51 -4.40
CA LEU A 51 14.17 -5.25 -5.44
C LEU A 51 14.48 -6.13 -6.66
N ARG A 52 14.28 -7.45 -6.50
CA ARG A 52 14.52 -8.47 -7.52
C ARG A 52 13.54 -9.62 -7.36
N PRO A 53 13.21 -10.37 -8.44
CA PRO A 53 12.19 -11.42 -8.40
C PRO A 53 12.50 -12.62 -7.48
N ASP A 54 13.77 -12.95 -7.30
CA ASP A 54 14.28 -14.16 -6.66
C ASP A 54 14.48 -14.05 -5.12
N VAL A 55 13.89 -13.05 -4.47
CA VAL A 55 13.97 -12.90 -3.01
C VAL A 55 13.26 -14.07 -2.32
N GLY A 56 13.99 -14.80 -1.47
CA GLY A 56 13.48 -15.91 -0.68
C GLY A 56 13.33 -15.60 0.81
N ALA A 57 12.77 -16.54 1.57
CA ALA A 57 12.59 -16.40 3.03
C ALA A 57 13.92 -16.14 3.77
N SER A 58 15.02 -16.74 3.33
CA SER A 58 16.35 -16.56 3.93
C SER A 58 16.93 -15.15 3.74
N ASP A 59 16.49 -14.42 2.71
CA ASP A 59 16.91 -13.04 2.48
C ASP A 59 16.23 -12.05 3.44
N VAL A 60 15.07 -12.42 4.00
CA VAL A 60 14.14 -11.46 4.61
C VAL A 60 14.05 -11.53 6.13
N PHE A 61 14.36 -12.66 6.77
CA PHE A 61 14.30 -12.75 8.24
C PHE A 61 15.62 -12.37 8.90
N ARG A 62 15.54 -11.75 10.10
CA ARG A 62 16.73 -11.35 10.88
C ARG A 62 17.38 -12.49 11.69
N GLY A 63 16.69 -13.62 11.86
CA GLY A 63 17.10 -14.74 12.72
C GLY A 63 17.05 -16.09 12.01
N SER A 64 17.30 -17.16 12.78
CA SER A 64 17.25 -18.54 12.29
C SER A 64 15.85 -18.88 11.78
N LEU A 65 15.76 -19.39 10.56
CA LEU A 65 14.55 -20.04 10.08
C LEU A 65 14.36 -21.37 10.81
N SER A 66 13.10 -21.78 10.97
CA SER A 66 12.74 -23.15 11.30
C SER A 66 13.30 -24.12 10.23
N PRO A 67 13.45 -25.43 10.52
CA PRO A 67 13.96 -26.41 9.56
C PRO A 67 13.17 -26.48 8.23
N ASP A 68 11.90 -26.05 8.24
CA ASP A 68 11.02 -25.95 7.06
C ASP A 68 11.16 -24.61 6.30
N GLY A 69 12.09 -23.74 6.70
CA GLY A 69 12.31 -22.44 6.08
C GLY A 69 11.32 -21.35 6.49
N SER A 70 10.44 -21.62 7.46
CA SER A 70 9.50 -20.63 8.00
C SER A 70 10.10 -19.83 9.17
N ALA A 71 9.62 -18.62 9.44
CA ALA A 71 9.98 -17.91 10.67
C ALA A 71 9.33 -18.58 11.89
N SER A 72 10.11 -18.77 12.96
CA SER A 72 9.64 -19.36 14.22
C SER A 72 8.56 -18.52 14.91
N ASP A 73 8.67 -17.19 14.77
CA ASP A 73 7.67 -16.22 15.21
C ASP A 73 6.88 -15.78 13.98
N GLY A 74 5.55 -15.85 14.01
CA GLY A 74 4.69 -15.62 12.83
C GLY A 74 4.96 -14.30 12.08
N LEU A 75 4.46 -14.19 10.83
CA LEU A 75 4.75 -13.03 9.96
C LEU A 75 4.35 -11.67 10.53
N LEU A 76 3.16 -11.59 11.15
CA LEU A 76 2.59 -10.35 11.69
C LEU A 76 2.52 -10.47 13.22
N THR A 77 3.66 -10.27 13.88
CA THR A 77 3.80 -10.39 15.34
C THR A 77 3.53 -9.07 16.08
N GLY A 78 3.53 -7.94 15.38
CA GLY A 78 3.10 -6.67 15.95
C GLY A 78 1.59 -6.63 16.21
N ARG A 79 1.16 -5.70 17.06
CA ARG A 79 -0.27 -5.55 17.39
C ARG A 79 -0.96 -4.75 16.29
N PHE A 80 -1.91 -5.36 15.61
CA PHE A 80 -2.78 -4.64 14.66
C PHE A 80 -3.97 -3.97 15.36
N PHE A 81 -4.93 -3.45 14.60
CA PHE A 81 -6.10 -2.72 15.12
C PHE A 81 -7.01 -3.51 16.06
N LEU A 82 -7.14 -4.81 15.81
CA LEU A 82 -8.07 -5.69 16.51
C LEU A 82 -7.37 -7.00 16.87
N ASN A 83 -7.73 -7.53 18.04
CA ASN A 83 -7.38 -8.90 18.38
C ASN A 83 -8.44 -9.86 17.82
N LEU A 84 -8.18 -10.42 16.64
CA LEU A 84 -9.17 -11.22 15.91
C LEU A 84 -9.51 -12.57 16.56
N SER A 85 -8.80 -12.97 17.62
CA SER A 85 -9.15 -14.14 18.44
C SER A 85 -10.24 -13.85 19.49
N GLU A 86 -10.56 -12.58 19.73
CA GLU A 86 -11.60 -12.19 20.69
C GLU A 86 -12.99 -12.37 20.06
N GLU A 87 -13.71 -13.40 20.50
CA GLU A 87 -15.07 -13.68 20.00
C GLU A 87 -16.04 -12.52 20.27
N ALA A 88 -15.78 -11.70 21.29
CA ALA A 88 -16.54 -10.49 21.59
C ALA A 88 -16.56 -9.50 20.41
N VAL A 89 -15.45 -9.36 19.67
CA VAL A 89 -15.38 -8.48 18.48
C VAL A 89 -16.33 -8.98 17.39
N TRP A 90 -16.32 -10.28 17.11
CA TRP A 90 -17.19 -10.86 16.09
C TRP A 90 -18.65 -10.92 16.52
N THR A 91 -18.90 -11.08 17.81
CA THR A 91 -20.25 -11.01 18.39
C THR A 91 -20.81 -9.60 18.24
N ALA A 92 -20.05 -8.57 18.65
CA ALA A 92 -20.43 -7.17 18.46
C ALA A 92 -20.63 -6.84 16.97
N TYR A 93 -19.73 -7.30 16.10
CA TYR A 93 -19.89 -7.10 14.65
C TYR A 93 -21.20 -7.71 14.12
N ARG A 94 -21.53 -8.94 14.55
CA ARG A 94 -22.77 -9.61 14.12
C ARG A 94 -24.02 -8.87 14.61
N THR A 95 -23.97 -8.33 15.81
CA THR A 95 -25.09 -7.59 16.42
C THR A 95 -25.27 -6.22 15.79
N GLU A 96 -24.21 -5.39 15.79
CA GLU A 96 -24.28 -3.98 15.36
C GLU A 96 -24.41 -3.84 13.84
N PHE A 97 -23.91 -4.81 13.08
CA PHE A 97 -23.90 -4.76 11.61
C PHE A 97 -24.65 -5.92 10.97
N ALA A 98 -25.66 -6.50 11.64
CA ALA A 98 -26.46 -7.62 11.16
C ALA A 98 -26.94 -7.41 9.70
N ALA A 99 -27.46 -6.22 9.40
CA ALA A 99 -27.96 -5.86 8.07
C ALA A 99 -26.85 -5.85 6.97
N LYS A 100 -25.58 -5.62 7.34
CA LYS A 100 -24.45 -5.57 6.39
C LYS A 100 -23.83 -6.94 6.14
N ILE A 101 -24.10 -7.94 6.97
CA ILE A 101 -23.50 -9.29 6.82
C ILE A 101 -23.92 -9.93 5.50
N GLN A 102 -25.19 -9.77 5.12
CA GLN A 102 -25.69 -10.37 3.88
C GLN A 102 -25.03 -9.73 2.65
N THR A 103 -24.95 -8.39 2.60
CA THR A 103 -24.21 -7.66 1.56
C THR A 103 -22.74 -8.07 1.49
N LEU A 104 -22.07 -8.19 2.64
CA LEU A 104 -20.68 -8.64 2.71
C LEU A 104 -20.49 -10.04 2.09
N LYS A 105 -21.42 -10.97 2.36
CA LYS A 105 -21.38 -12.32 1.78
C LYS A 105 -21.59 -12.27 0.27
N GLU A 106 -22.55 -11.48 -0.20
CA GLU A 106 -22.82 -11.27 -1.63
C GLU A 106 -21.61 -10.69 -2.35
N ASP A 107 -20.96 -9.68 -1.76
CA ASP A 107 -19.71 -9.10 -2.28
C ASP A 107 -18.60 -10.14 -2.32
N ALA A 108 -18.45 -10.97 -1.28
CA ALA A 108 -17.48 -12.07 -1.29
C ALA A 108 -17.75 -13.09 -2.41
N GLU A 109 -19.02 -13.44 -2.67
CA GLU A 109 -19.39 -14.31 -3.79
C GLU A 109 -19.07 -13.67 -5.14
N ARG A 110 -19.32 -12.36 -5.30
CA ARG A 110 -18.95 -11.61 -6.52
C ARG A 110 -17.43 -11.65 -6.75
N ILE A 111 -16.64 -11.44 -5.69
CA ILE A 111 -15.18 -11.52 -5.76
C ILE A 111 -14.72 -12.95 -6.13
N CYS A 112 -15.34 -13.99 -5.59
CA CYS A 112 -15.07 -15.39 -5.99
C CYS A 112 -15.38 -15.66 -7.47
N ARG A 113 -16.35 -14.93 -8.05
CA ARG A 113 -16.64 -14.94 -9.49
C ARG A 113 -15.78 -13.97 -10.30
N ARG A 114 -14.85 -13.24 -9.66
CA ARG A 114 -13.97 -12.22 -10.27
C ARG A 114 -14.74 -11.05 -10.86
N GLU A 115 -15.83 -10.70 -10.20
CA GLU A 115 -16.61 -9.49 -10.44
C GLU A 115 -16.15 -8.44 -9.43
N PHE A 116 -15.55 -7.35 -9.91
CA PHE A 116 -14.99 -6.29 -9.08
C PHE A 116 -15.72 -4.97 -9.32
N SER A 117 -15.92 -4.19 -8.26
CA SER A 117 -16.28 -2.79 -8.37
C SER A 117 -14.99 -1.95 -8.28
N LEU A 118 -14.62 -1.29 -9.37
CA LEU A 118 -13.42 -0.47 -9.48
C LEU A 118 -13.87 0.94 -9.89
N LEU A 119 -13.50 1.95 -9.10
CA LEU A 119 -13.80 3.38 -9.39
C LEU A 119 -15.29 3.64 -9.69
N GLY A 120 -16.19 2.97 -8.97
CA GLY A 120 -17.64 3.12 -9.15
C GLY A 120 -18.26 2.33 -10.32
N ALA A 121 -17.46 1.62 -11.12
CA ALA A 121 -17.92 0.76 -12.21
C ALA A 121 -17.73 -0.73 -11.89
N ASN A 122 -18.58 -1.59 -12.45
CA ASN A 122 -18.50 -3.04 -12.25
C ASN A 122 -17.82 -3.71 -13.46
N PHE A 123 -16.83 -4.55 -13.18
CA PHE A 123 -16.06 -5.28 -14.19
C PHE A 123 -16.08 -6.77 -13.89
N SER A 124 -16.24 -7.59 -14.94
CA SER A 124 -16.14 -9.04 -14.84
C SER A 124 -14.86 -9.50 -15.55
N TYR A 125 -13.95 -10.10 -14.78
CA TYR A 125 -12.72 -10.69 -15.31
C TYR A 125 -12.98 -12.17 -15.58
N SER A 126 -13.67 -12.44 -16.70
CA SER A 126 -14.05 -13.79 -17.13
C SER A 126 -12.85 -14.64 -17.59
N GLY A 127 -11.71 -14.01 -17.91
CA GLY A 127 -10.45 -14.69 -18.19
C GLY A 127 -9.90 -15.43 -16.97
N ARG A 128 -9.48 -16.69 -17.18
CA ARG A 128 -8.65 -17.41 -16.21
C ARG A 128 -7.24 -17.58 -16.80
N PRO A 129 -6.20 -17.01 -16.17
CA PRO A 129 -6.20 -16.24 -14.90
C PRO A 129 -6.59 -14.75 -15.03
N ILE A 130 -6.69 -14.01 -13.90
CA ILE A 130 -6.95 -12.55 -13.87
C ILE A 130 -5.82 -11.83 -14.58
N ASP A 131 -6.13 -10.90 -15.48
CA ASP A 131 -5.12 -10.05 -16.12
C ASP A 131 -4.92 -8.76 -15.33
N TRP A 132 -3.84 -8.69 -14.55
CA TRP A 132 -3.53 -7.55 -13.68
C TRP A 132 -2.93 -6.35 -14.42
N HIS A 133 -2.66 -6.49 -15.72
CA HIS A 133 -2.04 -5.45 -16.56
C HIS A 133 -3.01 -4.93 -17.61
N LEU A 134 -4.30 -5.29 -17.52
CA LEU A 134 -5.34 -4.90 -18.46
C LEU A 134 -6.14 -3.71 -17.93
N ASP A 135 -6.32 -2.69 -18.76
CA ASP A 135 -7.44 -1.77 -18.64
C ASP A 135 -8.68 -2.40 -19.31
N PRO A 136 -9.71 -2.82 -18.54
CA PRO A 136 -10.88 -3.49 -19.08
C PRO A 136 -11.79 -2.56 -19.91
N VAL A 137 -11.61 -1.24 -19.86
CA VAL A 137 -12.38 -0.27 -20.64
C VAL A 137 -11.78 -0.11 -22.03
N SER A 138 -10.49 0.18 -22.14
CA SER A 138 -9.83 0.37 -23.45
C SER A 138 -9.36 -0.94 -24.09
N GLY A 139 -9.23 -2.02 -23.32
CA GLY A 139 -8.58 -3.26 -23.74
C GLY A 139 -7.05 -3.17 -23.80
N TYR A 140 -6.46 -2.03 -23.40
CA TYR A 140 -5.03 -1.83 -23.42
C TYR A 140 -4.35 -2.67 -22.33
N ARG A 141 -3.25 -3.33 -22.71
CA ARG A 141 -2.44 -4.14 -21.81
C ARG A 141 -1.04 -3.55 -21.67
N TRP A 142 -0.62 -3.26 -20.44
CA TRP A 142 0.75 -2.79 -20.18
C TRP A 142 1.76 -3.94 -20.28
N PRO A 143 2.98 -3.66 -20.78
CA PRO A 143 4.04 -4.66 -20.83
C PRO A 143 4.66 -4.90 -19.44
N ARG A 144 5.31 -6.06 -19.28
CA ARG A 144 5.98 -6.49 -18.03
C ARG A 144 7.43 -6.01 -17.98
N GLU A 145 7.61 -4.72 -18.18
CA GLU A 145 8.93 -4.08 -18.16
C GLU A 145 9.27 -3.57 -16.76
N LEU A 146 10.50 -3.09 -16.57
CA LEU A 146 10.91 -2.51 -15.29
C LEU A 146 10.02 -1.29 -15.00
N PHE A 147 9.55 -1.13 -13.76
CA PHE A 147 8.63 -0.04 -13.41
C PHE A 147 9.10 1.36 -13.86
N SER A 148 10.42 1.60 -13.89
CA SER A 148 10.98 2.88 -14.33
C SER A 148 10.85 3.12 -15.83
N GLU A 149 10.81 2.05 -16.64
CA GLU A 149 10.63 2.13 -18.10
C GLU A 149 9.17 2.46 -18.42
N LEU A 150 8.23 1.95 -17.62
CA LEU A 150 6.80 2.18 -17.79
C LEU A 150 6.34 3.60 -17.44
N LYS A 151 7.07 4.31 -16.56
CA LYS A 151 6.69 5.66 -16.09
C LYS A 151 6.63 6.71 -17.20
N ASP A 152 7.50 6.58 -18.20
CA ASP A 152 7.60 7.53 -19.31
C ASP A 152 7.02 6.95 -20.62
N MET A 153 6.36 5.78 -20.53
CA MET A 153 5.81 5.09 -21.69
C MET A 153 4.62 5.87 -22.26
N ARG A 154 4.59 6.02 -23.59
CA ARG A 154 3.42 6.57 -24.29
C ARG A 154 2.30 5.53 -24.30
N VAL A 155 1.17 5.87 -23.70
CA VAL A 155 -0.04 5.04 -23.71
C VAL A 155 -1.05 5.56 -24.75
N PRO A 156 -1.87 4.69 -25.36
CA PRO A 156 -2.95 5.12 -26.24
C PRO A 156 -3.94 6.05 -25.54
N VAL A 157 -4.55 6.96 -26.31
CA VAL A 157 -5.64 7.81 -25.80
C VAL A 157 -6.79 6.92 -25.33
N GLY A 158 -7.30 7.18 -24.12
CA GLY A 158 -8.39 6.43 -23.52
C GLY A 158 -7.96 5.23 -22.67
N ALA A 159 -6.67 4.86 -22.66
CA ALA A 159 -6.16 3.88 -21.72
C ALA A 159 -5.98 4.51 -20.33
N ASP A 160 -6.58 3.91 -19.30
CA ASP A 160 -6.49 4.39 -17.92
C ASP A 160 -5.77 3.39 -17.01
N ILE A 161 -4.58 3.79 -16.55
CA ILE A 161 -3.73 3.02 -15.64
C ILE A 161 -4.36 2.84 -14.25
N LYS A 162 -5.33 3.68 -13.88
CA LYS A 162 -5.99 3.60 -12.57
C LYS A 162 -6.75 2.31 -12.38
N LEU A 163 -7.29 1.71 -13.45
CA LEU A 163 -8.05 0.46 -13.36
C LEU A 163 -7.19 -0.76 -12.95
N PRO A 164 -6.04 -1.04 -13.60
CA PRO A 164 -5.14 -2.10 -13.13
C PRO A 164 -4.55 -1.78 -11.74
N TRP A 165 -4.27 -0.52 -11.43
CA TRP A 165 -3.82 -0.13 -10.09
C TRP A 165 -4.89 -0.38 -9.03
N GLU A 166 -6.14 0.03 -9.26
CA GLU A 166 -7.26 -0.13 -8.33
C GLU A 166 -7.51 -1.61 -8.03
N LEU A 167 -7.51 -2.47 -9.05
CA LEU A 167 -7.61 -3.91 -8.88
C LEU A 167 -6.42 -4.44 -8.05
N SER A 168 -5.22 -3.96 -8.35
CA SER A 168 -3.98 -4.33 -7.64
C SER A 168 -3.83 -3.66 -6.27
N ARG A 169 -4.74 -2.79 -5.82
CA ARG A 169 -4.80 -2.35 -4.41
C ARG A 169 -5.31 -3.46 -3.50
N MET A 170 -5.87 -4.54 -4.04
CA MET A 170 -6.28 -5.72 -3.27
C MET A 170 -7.32 -5.43 -2.17
N GLN A 171 -8.10 -4.36 -2.33
CA GLN A 171 -9.12 -3.92 -1.36
C GLN A 171 -10.26 -4.92 -1.17
N HIS A 172 -10.39 -5.90 -2.07
CA HIS A 172 -11.32 -7.01 -1.96
C HIS A 172 -10.84 -8.13 -1.01
N LEU A 173 -9.55 -8.23 -0.69
CA LEU A 173 -9.05 -9.28 0.21
C LEU A 173 -9.60 -9.17 1.65
N PRO A 174 -9.70 -7.97 2.26
CA PRO A 174 -10.37 -7.82 3.56
C PRO A 174 -11.85 -8.25 3.54
N THR A 175 -12.56 -8.07 2.42
CA THR A 175 -13.95 -8.52 2.26
C THR A 175 -14.05 -10.04 2.31
N LEU A 176 -13.23 -10.74 1.52
CA LEU A 176 -13.12 -12.21 1.58
C LEU A 176 -12.71 -12.69 2.98
N GLY A 177 -11.77 -12.02 3.63
CA GLY A 177 -11.29 -12.38 4.96
C GLY A 177 -12.37 -12.23 6.04
N LYS A 178 -13.19 -11.16 5.96
CA LYS A 178 -14.34 -10.97 6.84
C LYS A 178 -15.40 -12.05 6.60
N ALA A 179 -15.68 -12.41 5.34
CA ALA A 179 -16.58 -13.51 5.01
C ALA A 179 -16.08 -14.84 5.61
N TYR A 180 -14.80 -15.17 5.43
CA TYR A 180 -14.17 -16.33 6.06
C TYR A 180 -14.35 -16.34 7.59
N ARG A 181 -14.10 -15.22 8.27
CA ARG A 181 -14.23 -15.17 9.74
C ARG A 181 -15.66 -15.39 10.22
N LEU A 182 -16.64 -14.87 9.48
CA LEU A 182 -18.05 -14.95 9.83
C LEU A 182 -18.67 -16.32 9.51
N THR A 183 -18.27 -16.97 8.42
CA THR A 183 -18.88 -18.24 7.97
C THR A 183 -18.02 -19.47 8.23
N LYS A 184 -16.70 -19.28 8.42
CA LYS A 184 -15.68 -20.33 8.48
C LYS A 184 -15.57 -21.17 7.21
N GLU A 185 -16.07 -20.68 6.08
CA GLU A 185 -15.96 -21.37 4.80
C GLU A 185 -14.57 -21.19 4.18
N GLU A 186 -13.80 -22.28 4.13
CA GLU A 186 -12.42 -22.30 3.64
C GLU A 186 -12.26 -21.83 2.19
N ARG A 187 -13.32 -21.82 1.37
CA ARG A 187 -13.27 -21.33 -0.01
C ARG A 187 -12.85 -19.87 -0.10
N TYR A 188 -13.24 -19.02 0.85
CA TYR A 188 -12.83 -17.61 0.86
C TYR A 188 -11.34 -17.45 1.15
N ALA A 189 -10.80 -18.24 2.08
CA ALA A 189 -9.36 -18.23 2.37
C ALA A 189 -8.53 -18.76 1.18
N ARG A 190 -8.99 -19.84 0.54
CA ARG A 190 -8.36 -20.36 -0.69
C ARG A 190 -8.38 -19.35 -1.82
N GLU A 191 -9.46 -18.57 -1.97
CA GLU A 191 -9.53 -17.53 -3.01
C GLU A 191 -8.53 -16.41 -2.76
N ILE A 192 -8.37 -15.94 -1.51
CA ILE A 192 -7.31 -14.96 -1.16
C ILE A 192 -5.93 -15.51 -1.53
N ILE A 193 -5.62 -16.75 -1.13
CA ILE A 193 -4.32 -17.38 -1.39
C ILE A 193 -4.09 -17.54 -2.89
N SER A 194 -5.10 -17.97 -3.64
CA SER A 194 -5.08 -18.16 -5.09
C SER A 194 -4.79 -16.83 -5.81
N GLN A 195 -5.56 -15.78 -5.50
CA GLN A 195 -5.38 -14.47 -6.14
C GLN A 195 -4.04 -13.84 -5.78
N LEU A 196 -3.62 -13.92 -4.52
CA LEU A 196 -2.34 -13.35 -4.09
C LEU A 196 -1.15 -14.10 -4.71
N THR A 197 -1.21 -15.44 -4.71
CA THR A 197 -0.20 -16.28 -5.39
C THR A 197 -0.08 -15.89 -6.85
N HIS A 198 -1.21 -15.84 -7.57
CA HIS A 198 -1.23 -15.45 -8.96
C HIS A 198 -0.70 -14.04 -9.17
N TRP A 199 -1.09 -13.07 -8.34
CA TRP A 199 -0.59 -11.69 -8.43
C TRP A 199 0.93 -11.62 -8.25
N LEU A 200 1.50 -12.35 -7.28
CA LEU A 200 2.94 -12.38 -7.02
C LEU A 200 3.73 -12.99 -8.20
N ASP A 201 3.18 -14.03 -8.83
CA ASP A 201 3.78 -14.65 -10.02
C ASP A 201 3.69 -13.72 -11.24
N ASP A 202 2.57 -12.98 -11.35
CA ASP A 202 2.29 -12.12 -12.49
C ASP A 202 2.93 -10.72 -12.42
N ASN A 203 3.28 -10.28 -11.20
CA ASN A 203 3.84 -8.96 -10.90
C ASN A 203 5.14 -9.08 -10.08
N PRO A 204 6.18 -9.77 -10.59
CA PRO A 204 7.43 -9.94 -9.86
C PRO A 204 8.07 -8.58 -9.56
N CYS A 205 8.53 -8.35 -8.33
CA CYS A 205 9.11 -7.06 -7.97
C CYS A 205 10.43 -6.79 -8.73
N PRO A 206 10.65 -5.59 -9.34
CA PRO A 206 9.74 -4.44 -9.48
C PRO A 206 9.29 -4.24 -10.94
N TYR A 207 8.69 -5.27 -11.55
CA TYR A 207 8.28 -5.31 -12.95
C TYR A 207 6.77 -5.21 -13.13
N GLY A 208 6.36 -4.48 -14.17
CA GLY A 208 4.96 -4.30 -14.52
C GLY A 208 4.32 -3.04 -13.93
N VAL A 209 3.14 -2.74 -14.45
CA VAL A 209 2.45 -1.47 -14.19
C VAL A 209 2.09 -1.28 -12.72
N ASN A 210 1.86 -2.37 -11.98
CA ASN A 210 1.44 -2.36 -10.57
C ASN A 210 2.55 -1.98 -9.58
N TRP A 211 3.77 -1.74 -10.07
CA TRP A 211 4.90 -1.20 -9.34
C TRP A 211 5.26 0.22 -9.78
N THR A 212 4.42 0.95 -10.52
CA THR A 212 4.78 2.28 -11.01
C THR A 212 4.39 3.41 -10.04
N CYS A 213 3.36 3.21 -9.21
CA CYS A 213 2.92 4.15 -8.17
C CYS A 213 3.16 3.57 -6.77
N ALA A 214 3.88 4.30 -5.91
CA ALA A 214 4.25 3.80 -4.58
C ALA A 214 3.07 3.86 -3.59
N MET A 215 2.11 4.78 -3.78
CA MET A 215 0.87 4.86 -3.03
C MET A 215 0.06 3.60 -3.20
N ASP A 216 -0.12 3.14 -4.43
CA ASP A 216 -0.83 1.89 -4.72
C ASP A 216 -0.11 0.67 -4.13
N VAL A 217 1.23 0.65 -4.15
CA VAL A 217 2.03 -0.40 -3.50
C VAL A 217 1.83 -0.40 -1.97
N ALA A 218 1.77 0.79 -1.36
CA ALA A 218 1.55 0.95 0.08
C ALA A 218 0.13 0.52 0.49
N ILE A 219 -0.89 0.93 -0.25
CA ILE A 219 -2.28 0.51 0.00
C ILE A 219 -2.42 -1.01 -0.19
N ARG A 220 -1.86 -1.56 -1.27
CA ARG A 220 -1.87 -3.00 -1.55
C ARG A 220 -1.34 -3.82 -0.39
N ILE A 221 -0.16 -3.47 0.15
CA ILE A 221 0.45 -4.30 1.19
C ILE A 221 -0.31 -4.23 2.52
N VAL A 222 -0.95 -3.09 2.83
CA VAL A 222 -1.83 -2.97 4.00
C VAL A 222 -3.10 -3.82 3.83
N ASN A 223 -3.70 -3.84 2.64
CA ASN A 223 -4.85 -4.70 2.34
C ASN A 223 -4.50 -6.19 2.35
N ILE A 224 -3.31 -6.56 1.86
CA ILE A 224 -2.77 -7.93 1.97
C ILE A 224 -2.58 -8.30 3.44
N ALA A 225 -2.05 -7.41 4.28
CA ALA A 225 -1.88 -7.66 5.71
C ALA A 225 -3.23 -7.92 6.39
N TRP A 226 -4.26 -7.11 6.11
CA TRP A 226 -5.63 -7.38 6.56
C TRP A 226 -6.15 -8.74 6.10
N GLY A 227 -6.02 -9.05 4.80
CA GLY A 227 -6.45 -10.32 4.23
C GLY A 227 -5.81 -11.51 4.93
N TYR A 228 -4.48 -11.50 5.10
CA TYR A 228 -3.76 -12.54 5.81
C TYR A 228 -4.15 -12.66 7.28
N LEU A 229 -4.26 -11.55 8.03
CA LEU A 229 -4.69 -11.58 9.44
C LEU A 229 -6.04 -12.26 9.63
N LEU A 230 -6.97 -11.99 8.70
CA LEU A 230 -8.31 -12.56 8.73
C LEU A 230 -8.31 -14.06 8.44
N ILE A 231 -7.36 -14.59 7.67
CA ILE A 231 -7.30 -16.02 7.32
C ILE A 231 -6.16 -16.80 7.98
N LYS A 232 -5.33 -16.18 8.82
CA LYS A 232 -4.10 -16.80 9.36
C LYS A 232 -4.27 -18.17 10.03
N ASP A 233 -5.49 -18.46 10.52
CA ASP A 233 -5.86 -19.71 11.21
C ASP A 233 -6.48 -20.76 10.27
N SER A 234 -6.63 -20.45 8.98
CA SER A 234 -7.15 -21.37 7.94
C SER A 234 -6.15 -22.48 7.65
N ALA A 235 -6.68 -23.69 7.44
CA ALA A 235 -5.89 -24.85 7.03
C ALA A 235 -5.24 -24.68 5.65
N ALA A 236 -5.73 -23.74 4.83
CA ALA A 236 -5.14 -23.44 3.52
C ALA A 236 -3.83 -22.64 3.63
N VAL A 237 -3.54 -22.00 4.78
CA VAL A 237 -2.34 -21.19 4.99
C VAL A 237 -1.14 -22.10 5.28
N THR A 238 -0.41 -22.45 4.22
CA THR A 238 0.79 -23.31 4.30
C THR A 238 2.06 -22.55 4.69
N SER A 239 3.11 -23.26 5.13
CA SER A 239 4.45 -22.67 5.34
C SER A 239 5.01 -22.06 4.06
N GLU A 240 4.77 -22.68 2.90
CA GLU A 240 5.20 -22.15 1.59
C GLU A 240 4.56 -20.78 1.31
N PHE A 241 3.24 -20.67 1.50
CA PHE A 241 2.54 -19.40 1.30
C PHE A 241 3.06 -18.32 2.26
N LYS A 242 3.31 -18.67 3.52
CA LYS A 242 3.92 -17.78 4.52
C LYS A 242 5.29 -17.27 4.06
N SER A 243 6.14 -18.15 3.53
CA SER A 243 7.46 -17.77 3.00
C SER A 243 7.36 -16.82 1.81
N ARG A 244 6.44 -17.08 0.87
CA ARG A 244 6.17 -16.17 -0.25
C ARG A 244 5.64 -14.82 0.21
N LEU A 245 4.75 -14.81 1.19
CA LEU A 245 4.22 -13.57 1.76
C LEU A 245 5.31 -12.76 2.47
N ALA A 246 6.26 -13.41 3.14
CA ALA A 246 7.38 -12.74 3.80
C ALA A 246 8.28 -12.03 2.78
N ALA A 247 8.61 -12.72 1.69
CA ALA A 247 9.33 -12.14 0.55
C ALA A 247 8.58 -10.95 -0.05
N ALA A 248 7.26 -11.10 -0.26
CA ALA A 248 6.42 -10.03 -0.77
C ALA A 248 6.41 -8.81 0.16
N ILE A 249 6.20 -8.98 1.47
CA ILE A 249 6.23 -7.87 2.44
C ILE A 249 7.57 -7.13 2.39
N PHE A 250 8.68 -7.87 2.36
CA PHE A 250 10.00 -7.28 2.27
C PHE A 250 10.18 -6.47 0.98
N GLN A 251 9.83 -7.05 -0.17
CA GLN A 251 9.91 -6.38 -1.46
C GLN A 251 9.03 -5.11 -1.51
N HIS A 252 7.81 -5.15 -0.96
CA HIS A 252 6.93 -3.98 -0.89
C HIS A 252 7.52 -2.89 0.01
N GLY A 253 7.99 -3.23 1.22
CA GLY A 253 8.62 -2.28 2.13
C GLY A 253 9.87 -1.63 1.55
N GLN A 254 10.74 -2.42 0.92
CA GLN A 254 11.90 -1.91 0.21
C GLN A 254 11.46 -1.02 -0.95
N TYR A 255 10.51 -1.46 -1.77
CA TYR A 255 10.09 -0.71 -2.96
C TYR A 255 9.57 0.68 -2.55
N ILE A 256 8.68 0.73 -1.56
CA ILE A 256 8.10 1.99 -1.07
C ILE A 256 9.20 2.90 -0.53
N LEU A 257 10.11 2.37 0.29
CA LEU A 257 11.23 3.15 0.85
C LEU A 257 12.09 3.80 -0.25
N PHE A 258 12.40 3.06 -1.33
CA PHE A 258 13.17 3.58 -2.45
C PHE A 258 12.34 4.43 -3.43
N ASN A 259 11.02 4.43 -3.34
CA ASN A 259 10.15 5.12 -4.31
C ASN A 259 9.22 6.18 -3.71
N LEU A 260 9.45 6.61 -2.46
CA LEU A 260 8.65 7.65 -1.79
C LEU A 260 8.31 8.84 -2.72
N GLU A 261 7.05 9.21 -2.80
CA GLU A 261 6.49 10.16 -3.76
C GLU A 261 6.55 11.59 -3.22
N TYR A 262 7.76 12.10 -3.03
CA TYR A 262 7.96 13.49 -2.61
C TYR A 262 7.43 14.49 -3.64
N GLY A 263 6.67 15.48 -3.19
CA GLY A 263 6.17 16.58 -4.01
C GLY A 263 7.17 17.74 -4.07
N LEU A 264 7.79 17.97 -5.23
CA LEU A 264 8.75 19.06 -5.43
C LEU A 264 8.12 20.21 -6.21
N ARG A 265 7.92 21.36 -5.56
CA ARG A 265 7.35 22.57 -6.17
C ARG A 265 8.34 23.27 -7.10
N SER A 266 7.82 24.17 -7.93
CA SER A 266 8.59 24.95 -8.92
C SER A 266 9.66 25.84 -8.28
N ASP A 267 9.40 26.36 -7.08
CA ASP A 267 10.34 27.13 -6.25
C ASP A 267 11.42 26.28 -5.56
N GLY A 268 11.32 24.95 -5.72
CA GLY A 268 12.18 23.94 -5.12
C GLY A 268 11.77 23.53 -3.71
N SER A 269 10.72 24.10 -3.12
CA SER A 269 10.21 23.62 -1.83
C SER A 269 9.62 22.21 -1.95
N ILE A 270 9.66 21.45 -0.85
CA ILE A 270 9.02 20.15 -0.77
C ILE A 270 7.66 20.38 -0.11
N THR A 271 6.59 20.04 -0.83
CA THR A 271 5.23 19.98 -0.29
C THR A 271 4.65 18.67 -0.79
N ASN A 272 4.52 17.72 0.13
CA ASN A 272 4.09 16.37 -0.13
C ASN A 272 2.55 16.30 -0.07
N GLY A 273 1.94 15.46 -0.91
CA GLY A 273 0.50 15.23 -0.90
C GLY A 273 0.10 13.89 -0.29
N ASN A 274 -1.14 13.49 -0.56
CA ASN A 274 -1.71 12.22 -0.10
C ASN A 274 -0.89 10.96 -0.52
N HIS A 275 -0.20 11.00 -1.67
CA HIS A 275 0.67 9.92 -2.16
C HIS A 275 1.81 9.63 -1.18
N TYR A 276 2.59 10.66 -0.82
CA TYR A 276 3.70 10.51 0.13
C TYR A 276 3.20 10.03 1.49
N LEU A 277 2.08 10.60 1.99
CA LEU A 277 1.51 10.20 3.26
C LEU A 277 1.12 8.72 3.24
N SER A 278 0.51 8.25 2.15
CA SER A 278 0.20 6.83 1.95
C SER A 278 1.45 5.96 1.96
N ASN A 279 2.55 6.42 1.35
CA ASN A 279 3.82 5.69 1.38
C ASN A 279 4.34 5.50 2.81
N VAL A 280 4.42 6.59 3.59
CA VAL A 280 4.98 6.53 4.95
C VAL A 280 4.05 5.79 5.91
N VAL A 281 2.73 5.88 5.72
CA VAL A 281 1.76 5.08 6.48
C VAL A 281 1.89 3.59 6.13
N GLY A 282 2.10 3.23 4.87
CA GLY A 282 2.38 1.84 4.48
C GLY A 282 3.67 1.30 5.12
N LEU A 283 4.74 2.09 5.12
CA LEU A 283 5.99 1.74 5.81
C LEU A 283 5.81 1.61 7.33
N LEU A 284 5.03 2.50 7.94
CA LEU A 284 4.67 2.43 9.36
C LEU A 284 3.96 1.12 9.69
N HIS A 285 2.99 0.72 8.87
CA HIS A 285 2.26 -0.53 9.02
C HIS A 285 3.22 -1.73 8.98
N LEU A 286 4.07 -1.81 7.96
CA LEU A 286 5.03 -2.90 7.84
C LEU A 286 6.05 -2.92 8.98
N GLY A 287 6.55 -1.74 9.36
CA GLY A 287 7.55 -1.62 10.41
C GLY A 287 7.03 -2.01 11.80
N LEU A 288 5.75 -1.72 12.09
CA LEU A 288 5.13 -2.10 13.36
C LEU A 288 4.62 -3.53 13.37
N LEU A 289 4.07 -4.04 12.25
CA LEU A 289 3.45 -5.37 12.21
C LEU A 289 4.44 -6.50 11.98
N CYS A 290 5.57 -6.23 11.32
CA CYS A 290 6.51 -7.25 10.88
C CYS A 290 7.92 -7.06 11.49
N PRO A 291 8.08 -6.90 12.82
CA PRO A 291 9.38 -6.56 13.42
C PRO A 291 10.49 -7.60 13.14
N GLY A 292 10.13 -8.85 12.87
CA GLY A 292 11.07 -9.92 12.49
C GLY A 292 11.63 -9.82 11.07
N ILE A 293 11.04 -8.99 10.21
CA ILE A 293 11.49 -8.80 8.82
C ILE A 293 12.64 -7.78 8.77
N LYS A 294 13.64 -8.06 7.94
CA LYS A 294 14.75 -7.17 7.64
C LYS A 294 14.21 -5.86 7.05
N GLY A 295 14.66 -4.74 7.59
CA GLY A 295 14.16 -3.41 7.20
C GLY A 295 13.02 -2.87 8.05
N ALA A 296 12.29 -3.71 8.81
CA ALA A 296 11.13 -3.28 9.62
C ALA A 296 11.41 -2.06 10.51
N GLU A 297 12.50 -2.06 11.27
CA GLU A 297 12.90 -0.91 12.10
C GLU A 297 13.15 0.38 11.30
N THR A 298 13.74 0.26 10.10
CA THR A 298 13.91 1.43 9.21
C THR A 298 12.57 1.91 8.70
N TRP A 299 11.67 1.02 8.30
CA TRP A 299 10.33 1.38 7.82
C TRP A 299 9.50 2.01 8.94
N LYS A 300 9.55 1.47 10.16
CA LYS A 300 8.93 2.05 11.35
C LYS A 300 9.44 3.47 11.57
N ARG A 301 10.75 3.68 11.62
CA ARG A 301 11.35 5.02 11.84
C ARG A 301 10.94 6.01 10.76
N VAL A 302 11.02 5.63 9.48
CA VAL A 302 10.61 6.48 8.35
C VAL A 302 9.11 6.80 8.43
N GLY A 303 8.29 5.79 8.73
CA GLY A 303 6.85 5.91 8.86
C GLY A 303 6.42 6.84 9.99
N VAL A 304 6.98 6.68 11.20
CA VAL A 304 6.69 7.53 12.36
C VAL A 304 7.12 8.97 12.10
N ASN A 305 8.34 9.17 11.61
CA ASN A 305 8.86 10.51 11.34
C ASN A 305 8.04 11.21 10.26
N GLY A 306 7.73 10.50 9.17
CA GLY A 306 6.90 11.03 8.09
C GLY A 306 5.48 11.35 8.56
N LEU A 307 4.86 10.50 9.37
CA LEU A 307 3.52 10.73 9.92
C LEU A 307 3.48 12.03 10.75
N VAL A 308 4.45 12.24 11.64
CA VAL A 308 4.52 13.45 12.48
C VAL A 308 4.81 14.69 11.64
N GLU A 309 5.80 14.62 10.75
CA GLU A 309 6.18 15.75 9.90
C GLU A 309 5.04 16.18 8.98
N GLU A 310 4.32 15.23 8.38
CA GLU A 310 3.24 15.54 7.47
C GLU A 310 1.98 16.04 8.18
N MET A 311 1.73 15.67 9.44
CA MET A 311 0.65 16.29 10.22
C MET A 311 0.88 17.79 10.40
N ASP A 312 2.13 18.20 10.65
CA ASP A 312 2.47 19.63 10.77
C ASP A 312 2.47 20.35 9.41
N ARG A 313 2.82 19.67 8.33
CA ARG A 313 2.92 20.27 6.99
C ARG A 313 1.61 20.31 6.23
N GLN A 314 0.77 19.29 6.37
CA GLN A 314 -0.41 19.09 5.53
C GLN A 314 -1.71 19.58 6.18
N THR A 315 -1.72 19.77 7.51
CA THR A 315 -2.90 20.21 8.26
C THR A 315 -2.78 21.67 8.66
N LEU A 316 -3.70 22.49 8.17
CA LEU A 316 -3.78 23.92 8.48
C LEU A 316 -4.25 24.15 9.92
N ALA A 317 -4.14 25.39 10.40
CA ALA A 317 -4.47 25.74 11.78
C ALA A 317 -5.95 25.47 12.15
N ASP A 318 -6.84 25.53 11.16
CA ASP A 318 -8.27 25.24 11.26
C ASP A 318 -8.62 23.75 11.09
N GLY A 319 -7.62 22.88 10.90
CA GLY A 319 -7.83 21.44 10.68
C GLY A 319 -8.03 21.05 9.22
N ALA A 320 -8.16 22.00 8.30
CA ALA A 320 -8.31 21.67 6.89
C ALA A 320 -7.01 21.06 6.31
N HIS A 321 -7.16 20.18 5.32
CA HIS A 321 -6.01 19.68 4.57
C HIS A 321 -5.58 20.70 3.50
N TYR A 322 -4.28 20.91 3.34
CA TYR A 322 -3.76 22.00 2.51
C TYR A 322 -4.10 21.89 1.02
N GLU A 323 -4.40 20.68 0.49
CA GLU A 323 -4.76 20.49 -0.93
C GLU A 323 -6.15 21.06 -1.26
N SER A 324 -6.92 21.49 -0.25
CA SER A 324 -8.23 22.14 -0.43
C SER A 324 -9.23 21.29 -1.24
N SER A 325 -9.13 19.96 -1.15
CA SER A 325 -10.08 18.99 -1.67
C SER A 325 -10.77 18.26 -0.52
N THR A 326 -12.10 18.16 -0.56
CA THR A 326 -12.88 17.43 0.46
C THR A 326 -12.65 15.92 0.38
N SER A 327 -12.44 15.38 -0.83
CA SER A 327 -12.11 13.97 -1.04
C SER A 327 -10.71 13.63 -0.51
N TYR A 328 -9.70 14.45 -0.81
CA TYR A 328 -8.34 14.25 -0.30
C TYR A 328 -8.23 14.49 1.19
N HIS A 329 -8.98 15.46 1.74
CA HIS A 329 -9.05 15.64 3.19
C HIS A 329 -9.49 14.37 3.90
N ARG A 330 -10.54 13.69 3.41
CA ARG A 330 -11.03 12.44 3.99
C ARG A 330 -9.98 11.32 3.91
N LEU A 331 -9.36 11.14 2.75
CA LEU A 331 -8.29 10.15 2.58
C LEU A 331 -7.14 10.40 3.57
N VAL A 332 -6.69 11.64 3.67
CA VAL A 332 -5.59 12.04 4.54
C VAL A 332 -5.94 11.88 6.03
N LEU A 333 -7.18 12.21 6.41
CA LEU A 333 -7.70 11.96 7.75
C LEU A 333 -7.67 10.46 8.09
N GLU A 334 -8.13 9.59 7.19
CA GLU A 334 -8.09 8.14 7.38
C GLU A 334 -6.66 7.63 7.53
N LEU A 335 -5.72 8.12 6.71
CA LEU A 335 -4.29 7.77 6.79
C LEU A 335 -3.67 8.19 8.12
N PHE A 336 -3.91 9.42 8.58
CA PHE A 336 -3.43 9.87 9.88
C PHE A 336 -4.03 9.07 11.03
N THR A 337 -5.34 8.83 10.97
CA THR A 337 -6.05 8.03 11.98
C THR A 337 -5.49 6.62 12.07
N ALA A 338 -5.35 5.93 10.94
CA ALA A 338 -4.81 4.57 10.89
C ALA A 338 -3.38 4.52 11.43
N GLY A 339 -2.52 5.46 11.02
CA GLY A 339 -1.15 5.55 11.51
C GLY A 339 -1.09 5.82 13.02
N ALA A 340 -1.91 6.75 13.52
CA ALA A 340 -1.93 7.14 14.93
C ALA A 340 -2.44 6.03 15.86
N LEU A 341 -3.51 5.36 15.46
CA LEU A 341 -4.03 4.20 16.18
C LEU A 341 -3.00 3.07 16.22
N LEU A 342 -2.34 2.79 15.09
CA LEU A 342 -1.33 1.74 15.05
C LEU A 342 -0.12 2.06 15.93
N CYS A 343 0.35 3.31 15.94
CA CYS A 343 1.37 3.79 16.87
C CYS A 343 0.95 3.56 18.32
N ARG A 344 -0.25 4.01 18.71
CA ARG A 344 -0.79 3.85 20.06
C ARG A 344 -0.86 2.38 20.48
N MET A 345 -1.30 1.50 19.60
CA MET A 345 -1.44 0.07 19.88
C MET A 345 -0.10 -0.67 20.04
N ASN A 346 0.98 -0.11 19.50
CA ASN A 346 2.32 -0.67 19.58
C ASN A 346 3.24 0.16 20.50
N GLY A 347 2.68 0.99 21.38
CA GLY A 347 3.43 1.75 22.38
C GLY A 347 4.34 2.84 21.80
N VAL A 348 4.07 3.34 20.58
CA VAL A 348 4.77 4.47 19.99
C VAL A 348 4.03 5.76 20.36
N THR A 349 4.69 6.61 21.14
CA THR A 349 4.14 7.91 21.54
C THR A 349 4.28 8.92 20.40
N LEU A 350 3.16 9.53 20.00
CA LEU A 350 3.13 10.68 19.10
C LEU A 350 3.04 11.98 19.91
N PRO A 351 3.55 13.11 19.39
CA PRO A 351 3.47 14.42 20.07
C PRO A 351 2.02 14.83 20.38
N GLU A 352 1.80 15.60 21.44
CA GLU A 352 0.47 16.10 21.81
C GLU A 352 -0.19 16.90 20.69
N GLY A 353 0.56 17.84 20.09
CA GLY A 353 0.08 18.64 18.95
C GLY A 353 -0.26 17.84 17.69
N PHE A 354 0.13 16.56 17.60
CA PHE A 354 -0.38 15.66 16.56
C PHE A 354 -1.85 15.32 16.80
N TRP A 355 -2.21 14.96 18.03
CA TRP A 355 -3.57 14.56 18.40
C TRP A 355 -4.54 15.74 18.32
N GLU A 356 -4.11 16.93 18.77
CA GLU A 356 -4.90 18.15 18.65
C GLU A 356 -5.25 18.48 17.19
N ARG A 357 -4.30 18.31 16.27
CA ARG A 357 -4.54 18.52 14.83
C ARG A 357 -5.44 17.44 14.25
N LEU A 358 -5.25 16.19 14.64
CA LEU A 358 -6.11 15.09 14.20
C LEU A 358 -7.57 15.33 14.62
N GLU A 359 -7.80 15.80 15.85
CA GLU A 359 -9.13 16.18 16.33
C GLU A 359 -9.73 17.31 15.48
N ARG A 360 -8.96 18.36 15.16
CA ARG A 360 -9.43 19.44 14.27
C ARG A 360 -9.76 18.96 12.85
N MET A 361 -9.05 17.96 12.34
CA MET A 361 -9.42 17.35 11.05
C MET A 361 -10.77 16.64 11.14
N TYR A 362 -11.06 15.96 12.26
CA TYR A 362 -12.40 15.41 12.50
C TYR A 362 -13.45 16.50 12.63
N ASP A 363 -13.16 17.61 13.32
CA ASP A 363 -14.05 18.78 13.39
C ASP A 363 -14.35 19.31 11.99
N PHE A 364 -13.34 19.42 11.12
CA PHE A 364 -13.54 19.83 9.73
C PHE A 364 -14.56 18.93 9.02
N VAL A 365 -14.42 17.60 9.10
CA VAL A 365 -15.40 16.67 8.51
C VAL A 365 -16.77 16.84 9.14
N LEU A 366 -16.86 16.98 10.47
CA LEU A 366 -18.11 17.17 11.18
C LEU A 366 -18.86 18.43 10.69
N PHE A 367 -18.17 19.57 10.58
CA PHE A 367 -18.78 20.85 10.21
C PHE A 367 -19.06 20.99 8.71
N THR A 368 -18.38 20.21 7.87
CA THR A 368 -18.56 20.24 6.41
C THR A 368 -19.46 19.11 5.89
N SER A 369 -19.82 18.14 6.72
CA SER A 369 -20.79 17.10 6.38
C SER A 369 -22.22 17.63 6.48
N ARG A 370 -23.05 17.25 5.52
CA ARG A 370 -24.49 17.50 5.52
C ARG A 370 -25.20 16.56 6.50
N PRO A 371 -26.43 16.89 6.94
CA PRO A 371 -27.21 16.02 7.84
C PRO A 371 -27.48 14.60 7.32
N ASP A 372 -27.40 14.39 6.00
CA ASP A 372 -27.55 13.08 5.35
C ASP A 372 -26.24 12.25 5.34
N GLY A 373 -25.16 12.76 5.94
CA GLY A 373 -23.84 12.13 5.96
C GLY A 373 -23.02 12.32 4.68
N THR A 374 -23.53 13.05 3.69
CA THR A 374 -22.77 13.40 2.49
C THR A 374 -21.92 14.65 2.72
N MET A 375 -20.87 14.84 1.92
CA MET A 375 -19.98 15.99 2.00
C MET A 375 -19.97 16.70 0.64
N PRO A 376 -19.90 18.05 0.58
CA PRO A 376 -19.74 18.76 -0.69
C PRO A 376 -18.51 18.29 -1.45
N LEU A 377 -18.64 18.10 -2.77
CA LEU A 377 -17.51 17.81 -3.66
C LEU A 377 -16.82 19.12 -4.02
N ILE A 378 -15.71 19.41 -3.35
CA ILE A 378 -14.89 20.61 -3.58
C ILE A 378 -13.48 20.14 -3.91
N GLY A 379 -12.88 20.74 -4.95
CA GLY A 379 -11.57 20.34 -5.45
C GLY A 379 -11.62 19.02 -6.23
N ASP A 380 -10.44 18.43 -6.42
CA ASP A 380 -10.29 17.18 -7.16
C ASP A 380 -10.79 15.99 -6.35
N ALA A 381 -11.38 15.01 -7.04
CA ALA A 381 -11.81 13.74 -6.50
C ALA A 381 -11.42 12.65 -7.50
N ASP A 382 -10.83 11.57 -6.99
CA ASP A 382 -10.42 10.39 -7.77
C ASP A 382 -11.40 9.22 -7.60
#